data_AF-A0AAU1JUE8-F1
#
_entry.id   AF-A0AAU1JUE8-F1
#
_cell.length_a   1.000
_cell.length_b   1.000
_cell.length_c   1.000
_cell.angle_alpha   90.00
_cell.angle_beta   90.00
_cell.angle_gamma   90.00
#
_symmetry.space_group_name_H-M   'P 1'
#
loop_
_entity.id
_entity.type
_entity.pdbx_description
1 polymer ?
#
loop_
_entity_poly.entity_id
_entity_poly.type
_entity_poly.pdbx_seq_one_letter_code
_entity_poly.pdbx_strand_id
1 'polypeptide(L)'
;MTPASRWTLPVEATTPPLGSAELEAILDKVRDWQPFNGDAVLDDVGAVLDDFVLPEESLDELAQRLRGHSMRLVDIAVAAQAEQNDKAAARLIDRARTVRSEELPGDHRQAVGHLRRMAWSVNELLDLLVELGCMKEPDSLSEAP
;
A
#
# COMPACT_ATOMS: atom_id res chain seq x y z
N MET A 1 -49.68 -18.48 40.09
CA MET A 1 -48.78 -18.77 38.95
C MET A 1 -49.20 -17.90 37.78
N THR A 2 -48.46 -16.83 37.53
CA THR A 2 -48.73 -15.88 36.43
C THR A 2 -47.87 -16.32 35.24
N PRO A 3 -48.44 -16.57 34.04
CA PRO A 3 -47.64 -17.01 32.91
C PRO A 3 -46.69 -15.88 32.47
N ALA A 4 -45.43 -16.23 32.22
CA ALA A 4 -44.42 -15.31 31.73
C ALA A 4 -44.86 -14.78 30.34
N SER A 5 -44.99 -13.45 30.23
CA SER A 5 -45.30 -12.81 28.96
C SER A 5 -44.18 -13.06 27.96
N ARG A 6 -44.50 -13.77 26.89
CA ARG A 6 -43.63 -13.97 25.73
C ARG A 6 -43.41 -12.60 25.06
N TRP A 7 -42.19 -12.09 25.14
CA TRP A 7 -41.73 -10.94 24.38
C TRP A 7 -41.91 -11.23 22.88
N THR A 8 -43.00 -10.72 22.29
CA THR A 8 -43.27 -10.74 20.86
C THR A 8 -43.30 -9.29 20.41
N LEU A 9 -42.13 -8.67 20.40
CA LEU A 9 -41.96 -7.38 19.76
C LEU A 9 -41.81 -7.64 18.26
N PRO A 10 -42.62 -7.01 17.39
CA PRO A 10 -42.38 -7.06 15.95
C PRO A 10 -41.03 -6.41 15.66
N VAL A 11 -40.09 -7.21 15.19
CA VAL A 11 -38.80 -6.72 14.67
C VAL A 11 -39.02 -6.49 13.18
N GLU A 12 -38.83 -5.25 12.73
CA GLU A 12 -38.78 -4.97 11.29
C GLU A 12 -37.68 -5.84 10.67
N ALA A 13 -38.00 -6.47 9.54
CA ALA A 13 -37.03 -7.27 8.80
C ALA A 13 -35.93 -6.33 8.29
N THR A 14 -34.73 -6.43 8.88
CA THR A 14 -33.57 -5.70 8.39
C THR A 14 -33.31 -6.10 6.96
N THR A 15 -33.36 -5.13 6.04
CA THR A 15 -32.85 -5.33 4.69
C THR A 15 -31.35 -5.09 4.75
N PRO A 16 -30.50 -6.12 4.58
CA PRO A 16 -29.07 -5.92 4.61
C PRO A 16 -28.66 -4.96 3.47
N PRO A 17 -27.67 -4.09 3.70
CA PRO A 17 -27.24 -3.09 2.71
C PRO A 17 -26.58 -3.73 1.47
N LEU A 18 -26.26 -5.02 1.53
CA LEU A 18 -25.65 -5.80 0.46
C LEU A 18 -26.43 -7.08 0.22
N GLY A 19 -26.57 -7.46 -1.05
CA GLY A 19 -27.09 -8.75 -1.46
C GLY A 19 -26.08 -9.90 -1.24
N SER A 20 -26.54 -11.14 -1.33
CA SER A 20 -25.68 -12.32 -1.13
C SER A 20 -24.46 -12.35 -2.05
N ALA A 21 -24.65 -12.01 -3.34
CA ALA A 21 -23.57 -11.99 -4.33
C ALA A 21 -22.52 -10.91 -4.03
N GLU A 22 -22.94 -9.75 -3.52
CA GLU A 22 -22.02 -8.68 -3.14
C GLU A 22 -21.22 -9.06 -1.89
N LEU A 23 -21.87 -9.77 -0.95
CA LEU A 23 -21.22 -10.29 0.25
C LEU A 23 -20.19 -11.38 -0.09
N GLU A 24 -20.52 -12.28 -1.02
CA GLU A 24 -19.60 -13.30 -1.56
C GLU A 24 -18.39 -12.63 -2.22
N ALA A 25 -18.60 -11.61 -3.05
CA ALA A 25 -17.51 -10.88 -3.69
C ALA A 25 -16.59 -10.16 -2.68
N ILE A 26 -17.14 -9.63 -1.58
CA ILE A 26 -16.32 -9.05 -0.50
C ILE A 26 -15.54 -10.15 0.23
N LEU A 27 -16.18 -11.27 0.53
CA LEU A 27 -15.55 -12.40 1.22
C LEU A 27 -14.38 -12.96 0.40
N ASP A 28 -14.53 -13.09 -0.91
CA ASP A 28 -13.46 -13.54 -1.79
C ASP A 28 -12.29 -12.56 -1.77
N LYS A 29 -12.56 -11.24 -1.84
CA LYS A 29 -11.51 -10.22 -1.69
C LYS A 29 -10.80 -10.27 -0.34
N VAL A 30 -11.52 -10.54 0.75
CA VAL A 30 -10.95 -10.66 2.10
C VAL A 30 -10.11 -11.93 2.21
N ARG A 31 -10.51 -13.01 1.55
CA ARG A 31 -9.72 -14.27 1.52
C ARG A 31 -8.47 -14.14 0.68
N ASP A 32 -8.55 -13.41 -0.43
CA ASP A 32 -7.41 -13.14 -1.31
C ASP A 32 -6.51 -12.01 -0.77
N TRP A 33 -6.97 -11.30 0.28
CA TRP A 33 -6.21 -10.22 0.87
C TRP A 33 -4.90 -10.74 1.46
N GLN A 34 -3.79 -10.19 0.96
CA GLN A 34 -2.47 -10.42 1.52
C GLN A 34 -2.08 -9.22 2.39
N PRO A 35 -1.54 -9.45 3.59
CA PRO A 35 -0.97 -8.38 4.40
C PRO A 35 0.07 -7.58 3.61
N PHE A 36 0.18 -6.29 3.91
CA PHE A 36 1.26 -5.49 3.37
C PHE A 36 2.60 -6.03 3.88
N ASN A 37 3.52 -6.33 2.96
CA ASN A 37 4.85 -6.85 3.28
C ASN A 37 5.87 -5.73 3.08
N GLY A 38 6.31 -5.12 4.17
CA GLY A 38 7.31 -4.05 4.15
C GLY A 38 8.71 -4.51 3.76
N ASP A 39 9.10 -5.74 4.11
CA ASP A 39 10.42 -6.27 3.75
C ASP A 39 10.54 -6.46 2.24
N ALA A 40 9.48 -6.96 1.58
CA ALA A 40 9.47 -7.07 0.12
C ALA A 40 9.57 -5.71 -0.60
N VAL A 41 9.14 -4.63 0.04
CA VAL A 41 9.35 -3.27 -0.47
C VAL A 41 10.82 -2.88 -0.35
N LEU A 42 11.42 -3.13 0.81
CA LEU A 42 12.83 -2.82 1.05
C LEU A 42 13.76 -3.64 0.16
N ASP A 43 13.45 -4.91 -0.10
CA ASP A 43 14.19 -5.75 -1.05
C ASP A 43 14.20 -5.12 -2.46
N ASP A 44 13.05 -4.64 -2.93
CA ASP A 44 12.93 -3.99 -4.25
C ASP A 44 13.58 -2.61 -4.31
N VAL A 45 13.51 -1.86 -3.21
CA VAL A 45 14.21 -0.59 -3.08
C VAL A 45 15.72 -0.82 -3.08
N GLY A 46 16.21 -1.79 -2.29
CA GLY A 46 17.62 -2.18 -2.21
C GLY A 46 18.16 -2.64 -3.56
N ALA A 47 17.42 -3.49 -4.27
CA ALA A 47 17.77 -3.94 -5.62
C ALA A 47 17.99 -2.76 -6.59
N VAL A 48 17.30 -1.64 -6.43
CA VAL A 48 17.44 -0.47 -7.31
C VAL A 48 18.47 0.54 -6.82
N LEU A 49 18.58 0.73 -5.50
CA LEU A 49 19.44 1.75 -4.90
C LEU A 49 20.87 1.26 -4.67
N ASP A 50 21.05 0.01 -4.28
CA ASP A 50 22.36 -0.56 -3.92
C ASP A 50 23.12 -1.11 -5.14
N ASP A 51 22.40 -1.57 -6.16
CA ASP A 51 23.03 -2.11 -7.36
C ASP A 51 23.60 -0.98 -8.24
N PHE A 52 24.91 -1.06 -8.48
CA PHE A 52 25.63 -0.14 -9.35
C PHE A 52 25.28 -0.33 -10.83
N VAL A 53 24.90 -1.56 -11.23
CA VAL A 53 24.54 -1.94 -12.60
C VAL A 53 23.28 -2.78 -12.56
N LEU A 54 22.17 -2.20 -13.01
CA LEU A 54 20.90 -2.90 -13.19
C LEU A 54 20.88 -3.53 -14.59
N PRO A 55 20.59 -4.84 -14.73
CA PRO A 55 20.40 -5.46 -16.03
C PRO A 55 19.19 -4.86 -16.78
N GLU A 56 19.29 -4.72 -18.11
CA GLU A 56 18.20 -4.19 -18.94
C GLU A 56 16.92 -5.02 -18.81
N GLU A 57 17.08 -6.35 -18.77
CA GLU A 57 15.99 -7.31 -18.65
C GLU A 57 15.20 -7.19 -17.33
N SER A 58 15.80 -6.60 -16.29
CA SER A 58 15.18 -6.47 -14.97
C SER A 58 14.45 -5.13 -14.80
N LEU A 59 14.67 -4.16 -15.69
CA LEU A 59 14.15 -2.79 -15.50
C LEU A 59 12.62 -2.74 -15.50
N ASP A 60 11.97 -3.42 -16.45
CA ASP A 60 10.52 -3.42 -16.56
C ASP A 60 9.85 -4.11 -15.37
N GLU A 61 10.42 -5.22 -14.91
CA GLU A 61 9.92 -5.96 -13.74
C GLU A 61 10.04 -5.10 -12.47
N LEU A 62 11.21 -4.52 -12.23
CA LEU A 62 11.44 -3.63 -11.09
C LEU A 62 10.55 -2.38 -11.16
N ALA A 63 10.34 -1.82 -12.34
CA ALA A 63 9.41 -0.71 -12.54
C ALA A 63 7.99 -1.09 -12.12
N GLN A 64 7.51 -2.26 -12.54
CA GLN A 64 6.17 -2.72 -12.21
C GLN A 64 6.01 -2.98 -10.71
N ARG A 65 6.99 -3.64 -10.09
CA ARG A 65 7.00 -3.91 -8.64
C ARG A 65 7.00 -2.61 -7.83
N LEU A 66 7.90 -1.67 -8.13
CA LEU A 66 7.96 -0.37 -7.46
C LEU A 66 6.68 0.46 -7.66
N ARG A 67 6.07 0.44 -8.84
CA ARG A 67 4.76 1.10 -9.06
C ARG A 67 3.67 0.47 -8.20
N GLY A 68 3.67 -0.86 -8.06
CA GLY A 68 2.76 -1.59 -7.18
C GLY A 68 2.93 -1.21 -5.72
N HIS A 69 4.16 -1.16 -5.23
CA HIS A 69 4.50 -0.74 -3.86
C HIS A 69 4.09 0.72 -3.60
N SER A 70 4.43 1.62 -4.52
CA SER A 70 4.04 3.03 -4.48
C SER A 70 2.52 3.20 -4.38
N MET A 71 1.75 2.43 -5.17
CA MET A 71 0.29 2.46 -5.10
C MET A 71 -0.23 2.02 -3.74
N ARG A 72 0.24 0.89 -3.21
CA ARG A 72 -0.19 0.38 -1.91
C ARG A 72 0.15 1.33 -0.76
N LEU A 73 1.35 1.91 -0.75
CA LEU A 73 1.75 2.87 0.28
C LEU A 73 0.89 4.14 0.23
N VAL A 74 0.60 4.65 -0.97
CA VAL A 74 -0.32 5.78 -1.13
C VAL A 74 -1.72 5.44 -0.64
N ASP A 75 -2.23 4.24 -0.92
CA ASP A 75 -3.54 3.81 -0.46
C ASP A 75 -3.59 3.71 1.07
N ILE A 76 -2.54 3.19 1.71
CA ILE A 76 -2.38 3.17 3.18
C ILE A 76 -2.37 4.61 3.73
N ALA A 77 -1.58 5.50 3.14
CA ALA A 77 -1.48 6.90 3.56
C ALA A 77 -2.84 7.62 3.50
N VAL A 78 -3.60 7.40 2.42
CA VAL A 78 -4.93 7.98 2.25
C VAL A 78 -5.92 7.38 3.25
N ALA A 79 -5.91 6.06 3.43
CA ALA A 79 -6.79 5.39 4.40
C ALA A 79 -6.53 5.85 5.84
N ALA A 80 -5.27 6.10 6.19
CA ALA A 80 -4.85 6.67 7.47
C ALA A 80 -5.03 8.19 7.57
N GLN A 81 -5.49 8.85 6.49
CA GLN A 81 -5.64 10.31 6.40
C GLN A 81 -4.32 11.07 6.70
N ALA A 82 -3.18 10.48 6.37
CA ALA A 82 -1.85 11.02 6.69
C ALA A 82 -1.65 12.44 6.13
N GLU A 83 -2.20 12.74 4.95
CA GLU A 83 -2.13 14.07 4.32
C GLU A 83 -2.81 15.19 5.12
N GLN A 84 -3.79 14.86 5.96
CA GLN A 84 -4.50 15.84 6.80
C GLN A 84 -3.71 16.15 8.07
N ASN A 85 -2.94 15.16 8.54
CA ASN A 85 -2.19 15.23 9.79
C ASN A 85 -0.76 15.74 9.57
N ASP A 86 -0.19 15.51 8.38
CA ASP A 86 1.20 15.84 8.06
C ASP A 86 1.37 16.39 6.63
N LYS A 87 2.03 17.55 6.52
CA LYS A 87 2.28 18.23 5.23
C LYS A 87 3.38 17.54 4.40
N ALA A 88 4.34 16.89 5.03
CA ALA A 88 5.33 16.07 4.34
C ALA A 88 4.65 14.84 3.72
N ALA A 89 3.69 14.22 4.41
CA ALA A 89 2.88 13.13 3.85
C ALA A 89 2.16 13.56 2.57
N ALA A 90 1.47 14.71 2.58
CA ALA A 90 0.80 15.23 1.39
C ALA A 90 1.77 15.41 0.20
N ARG A 91 2.98 15.92 0.45
CA ARG A 91 4.01 16.12 -0.58
C ARG A 91 4.57 14.80 -1.12
N LEU A 92 4.85 13.84 -0.23
CA LEU A 92 5.40 12.54 -0.61
C LEU A 92 4.36 11.70 -1.37
N ILE A 93 3.08 11.77 -1.00
CA ILE A 93 1.98 11.16 -1.76
C ILE A 93 1.92 11.73 -3.19
N ASP A 94 1.99 13.06 -3.34
CA ASP A 94 1.92 13.71 -4.66
C ASP A 94 3.14 13.36 -5.51
N ARG A 95 4.35 13.38 -4.92
CA ARG A 95 5.58 12.96 -5.58
C ARG A 95 5.53 11.50 -6.02
N ALA A 96 5.09 10.60 -5.15
CA ALA A 96 4.96 9.17 -5.44
C ALA A 96 3.99 8.95 -6.60
N ARG A 97 2.82 9.61 -6.59
CA ARG A 97 1.84 9.56 -7.69
C ARG A 97 2.42 10.07 -9.01
N THR A 98 3.16 11.18 -8.95
CA THR A 98 3.78 11.81 -10.13
C THR A 98 4.85 10.90 -10.74
N VAL A 99 5.81 10.43 -9.93
CA VAL A 99 6.88 9.57 -10.45
C VAL A 99 6.31 8.24 -10.96
N ARG A 100 5.29 7.68 -10.31
CA ARG A 100 4.63 6.45 -10.75
C ARG A 100 3.95 6.58 -12.12
N SER A 101 3.36 7.75 -12.43
CA SER A 101 2.61 7.98 -13.66
C SER A 101 3.48 8.33 -14.86
N GLU A 102 4.74 8.70 -14.64
CA GLU A 102 5.72 8.87 -15.71
C GLU A 102 5.99 7.53 -16.42
N GLU A 103 6.06 7.58 -17.75
CA GLU A 103 6.46 6.45 -18.58
C GLU A 103 7.94 6.13 -18.34
N LEU A 104 8.28 4.83 -18.37
CA LEU A 104 9.68 4.43 -18.24
C LEU A 104 10.44 4.88 -19.49
N PRO A 105 11.53 5.66 -19.36
CA PRO A 105 12.32 6.07 -20.52
C PRO A 105 12.89 4.87 -21.27
N GLY A 106 12.94 4.94 -22.61
CA GLY A 106 13.52 3.88 -23.43
C GLY A 106 15.07 3.83 -23.44
N ASP A 107 15.73 4.89 -22.98
CA ASP A 107 17.18 4.90 -22.78
C ASP A 107 17.53 4.27 -21.43
N HIS A 108 18.41 3.26 -21.43
CA HIS A 108 18.76 2.49 -20.23
C HIS A 108 19.19 3.36 -19.04
N ARG A 109 20.04 4.37 -19.28
CA ARG A 109 20.54 5.22 -18.20
C ARG A 109 19.43 6.09 -17.63
N GLN A 110 18.55 6.60 -18.48
CA GLN A 110 17.37 7.35 -18.04
C GLN A 110 16.36 6.45 -17.30
N ALA A 111 16.18 5.20 -17.75
CA ALA A 111 15.34 4.21 -17.08
C ALA A 111 15.84 3.90 -15.67
N VAL A 112 17.13 3.62 -15.51
CA VAL A 112 17.76 3.44 -14.19
C VAL A 112 17.59 4.68 -13.32
N GLY A 113 17.80 5.88 -13.88
CA GLY A 113 17.58 7.13 -13.14
C GLY A 113 16.13 7.32 -12.69
N HIS A 114 15.17 6.94 -13.53
CA HIS A 114 13.75 6.97 -13.19
C HIS A 114 13.40 5.95 -12.09
N LEU A 115 13.90 4.70 -12.19
CA LEU A 115 13.72 3.69 -11.15
C LEU A 115 14.28 4.13 -9.81
N ARG A 116 15.49 4.72 -9.78
CA ARG A 116 16.08 5.24 -8.54
C ARG A 116 15.25 6.37 -7.92
N ARG A 117 14.67 7.26 -8.73
CA ARG A 117 13.74 8.27 -8.23
C ARG A 117 12.48 7.65 -7.63
N MET A 118 11.95 6.59 -8.25
CA MET A 118 10.78 5.88 -7.75
C MET A 118 11.09 5.12 -6.46
N ALA A 119 12.19 4.38 -6.41
CA ALA A 119 12.65 3.65 -5.23
C ALA A 119 12.88 4.59 -4.04
N TRP A 120 13.54 5.73 -4.24
CA TRP A 120 13.67 6.76 -3.20
C TRP A 120 12.31 7.26 -2.71
N SER A 121 11.37 7.56 -3.61
CA SER A 121 10.05 8.03 -3.23
C SER A 121 9.24 6.97 -2.48
N VAL A 122 9.44 5.68 -2.80
CA VAL A 122 8.83 4.55 -2.10
C VAL A 122 9.42 4.41 -0.71
N ASN A 123 10.75 4.48 -0.58
CA ASN A 123 11.45 4.39 0.71
C ASN A 123 11.03 5.52 1.65
N GLU A 124 11.09 6.78 1.19
CA GLU A 124 10.70 7.94 2.01
C GLU A 124 9.24 7.87 2.46
N LEU A 125 8.34 7.35 1.61
CA LEU A 125 6.94 7.20 1.98
C LEU A 125 6.73 6.05 2.98
N LEU A 126 7.47 4.95 2.84
CA LEU A 126 7.44 3.84 3.81
C LEU A 126 7.90 4.32 5.19
N ASP A 127 9.07 4.95 5.27
CA ASP A 127 9.65 5.45 6.51
C ASP A 127 8.68 6.42 7.21
N LEU A 128 8.14 7.39 6.46
CA LEU A 128 7.17 8.34 7.00
C LEU A 128 5.92 7.66 7.56
N LEU A 129 5.38 6.64 6.86
CA LEU A 129 4.18 5.96 7.31
C LEU A 129 4.42 5.12 8.57
N VAL A 130 5.63 4.59 8.74
CA VAL A 130 6.06 3.95 9.99
C VAL A 130 6.17 5.00 11.11
N GLU A 131 6.83 6.12 10.85
CA GLU A 131 6.97 7.22 11.83
C GLU A 131 5.63 7.80 12.29
N LEU A 132 4.67 7.92 11.38
CA LEU A 132 3.30 8.37 11.67
C LEU A 132 2.44 7.28 12.34
N GLY A 133 2.97 6.08 12.55
CA GLY A 133 2.24 4.94 13.13
C GLY A 133 1.11 4.42 12.24
N CYS A 134 1.14 4.71 10.94
CA CYS A 134 0.14 4.25 9.97
C CYS A 134 0.31 2.78 9.62
N MET A 135 1.49 2.21 9.90
CA MET A 135 1.82 0.81 9.67
C MET A 135 2.94 0.35 10.60
N LYS A 136 3.10 -0.96 10.74
CA LYS A 136 4.21 -1.55 11.48
C LYS A 136 5.51 -1.37 10.68
N GLU A 137 6.60 -1.12 11.40
CA GLU A 137 7.95 -1.18 10.86
C GLU A 137 8.23 -2.56 10.22
N PRO A 138 8.86 -2.60 9.03
CA PRO A 138 9.40 -3.83 8.44
C PRO A 138 10.34 -4.53 9.42
N ASP A 139 10.31 -5.86 9.46
CA ASP A 139 11.14 -6.61 10.41
C ASP A 139 12.64 -6.35 10.15
N SER A 140 13.01 -6.14 8.89
CA SER A 140 14.39 -5.83 8.45
C SER A 140 14.93 -4.48 8.97
N LEU A 141 14.07 -3.52 9.34
CA LEU A 141 14.50 -2.24 9.97
C LEU A 141 14.59 -2.35 11.49
N SER A 142 13.80 -3.25 12.09
CA SER A 142 13.74 -3.45 13.54
C SER A 142 14.98 -4.16 14.14
N GLU A 143 15.83 -4.78 13.30
CA GLU A 143 17.03 -5.50 13.73
C GLU A 143 18.33 -4.66 13.72
N ALA A 144 18.25 -3.36 13.38
CA ALA A 144 19.41 -2.47 13.42
C ALA A 144 19.76 -2.06 14.89
N PRO A 145 21.02 -2.24 15.35
CA PRO A 145 21.44 -1.99 16.73
C PRO A 145 21.53 -0.51 17.13
#